data_AF-A0A419AC93-F1
#
_entry.id   AF-A0A419AC93-F1
#
_cell.length_a   1.000
_cell.length_b   1.000
_cell.length_c   1.000
_cell.angle_alpha   90.00
_cell.angle_beta   90.00
_cell.angle_gamma   90.00
#
_symmetry.space_group_name_H-M   'P 1'
#
loop_
_entity.id
_entity.type
_entity.pdbx_description
1 polymer ?
#
loop_
_entity_poly.entity_id
_entity_poly.type
_entity_poly.pdbx_seq_one_letter_code
_entity_poly.pdbx_strand_id
1 'polypeptide(L)' 'MGGGAVIGWDMTAALAMARALGVDPLIAAECLPEIEAVMVRKLNEQMASGDRSSLGRER' A
#
# COMPACT_ATOMS: atom_id res chain seq x y z
N MET A 1 12.27 -3.03 -18.35
CA MET A 1 11.67 -1.73 -18.01
C MET A 1 11.62 -1.64 -16.50
N GLY A 2 12.08 -0.53 -15.90
CA GLY A 2 12.05 -0.38 -14.44
C GLY A 2 10.62 -0.26 -13.97
N GLY A 3 10.04 -1.36 -13.47
CA GLY A 3 8.69 -1.37 -12.93
C GLY A 3 8.60 -0.44 -11.72
N GLY A 4 7.53 0.36 -11.66
CA GLY A 4 7.26 1.19 -10.48
C GLY A 4 7.05 0.33 -9.25
N ALA A 5 7.53 0.80 -8.10
CA ALA A 5 7.35 0.15 -6.81
C ALA A 5 6.74 1.17 -5.82
N VAL A 6 5.77 0.70 -5.04
CA VAL A 6 5.27 1.43 -3.87
C VAL A 6 6.29 1.27 -2.76
N ILE A 7 6.72 2.38 -2.17
CA ILE A 7 7.66 2.39 -1.04
C ILE A 7 6.99 2.75 0.30
N GLY A 8 5.80 3.32 0.23
CA GLY A 8 5.02 3.77 1.39
C GLY A 8 3.83 4.62 0.94
N TRP A 9 3.04 5.05 1.92
CA TRP A 9 1.90 5.96 1.75
C TRP A 9 2.01 7.19 2.67
N ASP A 10 1.11 8.16 2.48
CA ASP A 10 1.10 9.35 3.34
C ASP A 10 0.50 9.02 4.71
N MET A 11 1.35 8.97 5.74
CA MET A 11 0.94 8.69 7.12
C MET A 11 0.05 9.79 7.71
N THR A 12 0.19 11.05 7.27
CA THR A 12 -0.64 12.15 7.75
C THR A 12 -2.06 12.03 7.22
N ALA A 13 -2.21 11.65 5.95
CA ALA A 13 -3.48 11.36 5.33
C ALA A 13 -4.15 10.14 6.00
N ALA A 14 -3.39 9.09 6.30
CA ALA A 14 -3.90 7.92 7.02
C ALA A 14 -4.43 8.28 8.42
N LEU A 15 -3.70 9.10 9.18
CA LEU A 15 -4.14 9.58 10.49
C LEU A 15 -5.35 10.54 10.39
N ALA A 16 -5.40 11.38 9.37
CA ALA A 16 -6.56 12.24 9.12
C ALA A 16 -7.81 11.41 8.81
N MET A 17 -7.68 10.34 8.01
CA MET A 17 -8.75 9.39 7.74
C MET A 17 -9.17 8.65 9.02
N ALA A 18 -8.23 8.19 9.85
CA ALA A 18 -8.54 7.54 11.12
C ALA A 18 -9.41 8.45 12.02
N ARG A 19 -9.01 9.72 12.15
CA ARG A 19 -9.79 10.72 12.90
C ARG A 19 -11.18 10.93 12.31
N ALA A 20 -11.32 10.99 10.98
CA ALA A 20 -12.60 11.15 10.31
C ALA A 20 -13.54 9.94 10.51
N LEU A 21 -12.98 8.74 10.64
CA LEU A 21 -13.71 7.51 10.92
C LEU A 21 -14.03 7.31 12.42
N GLY A 22 -13.61 8.24 13.28
CA GLY A 22 -13.80 8.13 14.74
C GLY A 22 -12.84 7.15 15.42
N VAL A 23 -11.76 6.77 14.75
CA VAL A 23 -10.68 5.96 15.33
C VAL A 23 -9.73 6.90 16.08
N ASP A 24 -9.34 6.51 17.30
CA ASP A 24 -8.35 7.24 18.08
C ASP A 24 -7.02 7.34 17.30
N PRO A 25 -6.49 8.56 17.04
CA PRO A 25 -5.28 8.72 16.25
C PRO A 25 -4.02 8.09 16.86
N LEU A 26 -3.93 7.97 18.20
CA LEU A 26 -2.79 7.32 18.85
C LEU A 26 -2.86 5.81 18.62
N ILE A 27 -4.04 5.20 18.76
CA ILE A 27 -4.23 3.78 18.42
C ILE A 27 -3.92 3.53 16.94
N ALA A 28 -4.39 4.40 16.05
CA ALA A 28 -4.07 4.31 14.63
C ALA A 28 -2.56 4.43 14.37
N ALA A 29 -1.86 5.35 15.02
CA ALA A 29 -0.42 5.54 14.86
C ALA A 29 0.39 4.29 15.22
N GLU A 30 -0.04 3.51 16.21
CA GLU A 30 0.60 2.24 16.58
C GLU A 30 0.33 1.12 15.56
N CYS A 31 -0.87 1.07 14.98
CA CYS A 31 -1.25 0.00 14.04
C CYS A 31 -0.82 0.27 12.59
N LEU A 32 -0.84 1.53 12.15
CA LEU A 32 -0.62 1.92 10.76
C LEU A 32 0.72 1.44 10.15
N PRO A 33 1.86 1.41 10.88
CA PRO A 33 3.13 0.92 10.32
C PRO A 33 3.06 -0.54 9.83
N GLU A 34 2.43 -1.43 10.60
CA GLU A 34 2.28 -2.84 10.20
C GLU A 34 1.32 -2.99 9.02
N ILE A 35 0.24 -2.19 9.00
CA ILE A 35 -0.71 -2.18 7.89
C ILE A 35 0.00 -1.69 6.61
N GLU A 36 0.83 -0.65 6.70
CA GLU A 36 1.63 -0.14 5.57
C GLU A 36 2.54 -1.23 5.02
N ALA A 37 3.30 -1.90 5.89
CA ALA A 37 4.23 -2.94 5.47
C ALA A 37 3.53 -4.07 4.69
N VAL A 38 2.36 -4.50 5.15
CA VAL A 38 1.55 -5.51 4.45
C VAL A 38 0.98 -4.97 3.14
N MET A 39 0.45 -3.74 3.13
CA MET A 39 -0.13 -3.13 1.93
C MET A 39 0.92 -2.88 0.85
N VAL A 40 2.09 -2.32 1.19
CA VAL A 40 3.22 -2.10 0.28
C VAL A 40 3.67 -3.41 -0.34
N ARG A 41 3.88 -4.46 0.47
CA ARG A 41 4.24 -5.79 -0.02
C ARG A 41 3.21 -6.31 -1.03
N LYS A 42 1.93 -6.28 -0.66
CA LYS A 42 0.85 -6.81 -1.51
C LYS A 42 0.65 -6.01 -2.80
N LEU A 43 0.75 -4.69 -2.76
CA LEU A 43 0.62 -3.84 -3.94
C LEU A 43 1.76 -4.09 -4.92
N ASN A 44 3.00 -4.21 -4.42
CA ASN A 44 4.14 -4.56 -5.26
C ASN A 44 4.04 -5.96 -5.86
N GLU A 45 3.58 -6.96 -5.08
CA GLU A 45 3.28 -8.31 -5.59
C GLU A 45 2.24 -8.27 -6.71
N GLN A 46 1.16 -7.50 -6.55
CA GLN A 46 0.12 -7.34 -7.57
C GLN A 46 0.67 -6.68 -8.83
N MET A 47 1.47 -5.61 -8.72
CA MET A 47 2.10 -4.94 -9.86
C MET A 47 3.02 -5.89 -10.62
N ALA A 48 3.84 -6.68 -9.91
CA ALA A 48 4.69 -7.69 -10.52
C ALA A 48 3.90 -8.82 -11.20
N SER A 49 2.75 -9.20 -10.64
CA SER A 49 1.87 -10.22 -11.23
C SER A 49 1.10 -9.70 -12.46
N GLY A 50 0.66 -8.44 -12.42
CA GLY A 50 -0.01 -7.77 -13.54
C GLY A 50 0.91 -7.59 -14.73
N ASP A 51 2.17 -7.19 -14.49
CA ASP A 51 3.21 -7.09 -15.52
C ASP A 51 3.53 -8.47 -16.16
N ARG A 52 3.49 -9.54 -15.36
CA ARG A 52 3.64 -10.91 -15.90
C ARG A 52 2.44 -11.33 -16.75
N SER A 53 1.23 -10.86 -16.44
CA SER A 53 0.02 -11.16 -17.20
C SER A 53 -0.04 -10.42 -18.55
N SER A 54 0.52 -9.21 -18.65
CA SER A 54 0.67 -8.49 -19.92
C SER A 54 1.71 -9.15 -20.82
N LEU A 55 2.85 -9.58 -20.26
CA LEU A 55 3.89 -10.32 -20.99
C LEU A 55 3.42 -11.69 -21.55
N GLY A 56 2.38 -12.28 -20.94
CA GLY A 56 1.77 -13.54 -21.41
C GLY A 56 0.70 -13.37 -22.49
N ARG A 57 0.22 -12.15 -22.74
CA ARG A 57 -0.81 -11.84 -23.75
C ARG A 57 -0.22 -11.55 -25.14
N GLU A 58 1.09 -11.32 -25.20
CA GLU A 58 1.83 -10.97 -26.43
C GLU A 58 2.55 -12.18 -27.06
N ARG A 59 2.20 -13.41 -26.67
CA ARG A 59 2.75 -14.66 -27.23
C ARG A 59 1.68 -15.54 -27.87
#